data_AF-C9MUG5-F1
#
_entry.id   AF-C9MUG5-F1
#
_cell.length_a   1.000
_cell.length_b   1.000
_cell.length_c   1.000
_cell.angle_alpha   90.00
_cell.angle_beta   90.00
_cell.angle_gamma   90.00
#
_symmetry.space_group_name_H-M   'P 1'
#
loop_
_entity.id
_entity.type
_entity.pdbx_description
1 polymer ?
#
loop_
_entity_poly.entity_id
_entity_poly.type
_entity_poly.pdbx_seq_one_letter_code
_entity_poly.pdbx_strand_id
1 'polypeptide(L)'
;MTKFLEENMKKYLCLFILLILMSCTSLTASGKKVTQIEANAISSQIMKVTDELKEAASSNEYNKLKEVFLPTFKNNIIVKKMQEYDLSGLTFVFSDVNVVSKNKANSVMVINFATASNYYKLTWKKTDDNTWKISNVAEKK
;
A
#
# COMPACT_ATOMS: atom_id res chain seq x y z
N MET A 1 -43.44 -10.79 -15.43
CA MET A 1 -42.54 -9.73 -14.90
C MET A 1 -41.19 -10.27 -14.43
N THR A 2 -41.14 -11.46 -13.83
CA THR A 2 -39.92 -12.15 -13.37
C THR A 2 -38.95 -12.53 -14.51
N LYS A 3 -39.42 -13.03 -15.66
CA LYS A 3 -38.56 -13.35 -16.81
C LYS A 3 -37.80 -12.14 -17.39
N PHE A 4 -38.43 -10.97 -17.41
CA PHE A 4 -37.83 -9.73 -17.94
C PHE A 4 -36.71 -9.20 -17.04
N LEU A 5 -36.85 -9.35 -15.71
CA LEU A 5 -35.80 -8.96 -14.75
C LEU A 5 -34.62 -9.93 -14.77
N GLU A 6 -34.87 -11.22 -14.98
CA GLU A 6 -33.86 -12.27 -15.01
C GLU A 6 -32.94 -12.17 -16.26
N GLU A 7 -33.52 -11.92 -17.44
CA GLU A 7 -32.72 -11.69 -18.67
C GLU A 7 -31.89 -10.41 -18.60
N ASN A 8 -32.44 -9.34 -18.00
CA ASN A 8 -31.71 -8.09 -17.84
C ASN A 8 -30.55 -8.23 -16.84
N MET A 9 -30.74 -8.89 -15.68
CA MET A 9 -29.65 -9.15 -14.74
C MET A 9 -28.52 -10.00 -15.34
N LYS A 10 -28.83 -11.02 -16.15
CA LYS A 10 -27.82 -11.83 -16.83
C LYS A 10 -26.99 -11.00 -17.82
N LYS A 11 -27.61 -10.05 -18.53
CA LYS A 11 -26.91 -9.11 -19.42
C LYS A 11 -25.97 -8.18 -18.67
N TYR A 12 -26.42 -7.58 -17.55
CA TYR A 12 -25.56 -6.70 -16.74
C TYR A 12 -24.41 -7.46 -16.06
N LEU A 13 -24.66 -8.69 -15.61
CA LEU A 13 -23.63 -9.57 -15.05
C LEU A 13 -22.56 -9.91 -16.12
N CYS A 14 -23.00 -10.24 -17.34
CA CYS A 14 -22.09 -10.54 -18.45
C CYS A 14 -21.26 -9.30 -18.85
N LEU A 15 -21.87 -8.11 -18.86
CA LEU A 15 -21.18 -6.85 -19.12
C LEU A 15 -20.11 -6.55 -18.07
N PHE A 16 -20.40 -6.81 -16.79
CA PHE A 16 -19.44 -6.63 -15.69
C PHE A 16 -18.24 -7.58 -15.82
N ILE A 17 -18.48 -8.84 -16.21
CA ILE A 17 -17.42 -9.83 -16.46
C ILE A 17 -16.53 -9.43 -17.64
N LEU A 18 -17.12 -8.93 -18.73
CA LEU A 18 -16.39 -8.45 -19.91
C LEU A 18 -15.49 -7.24 -19.60
N LEU A 19 -15.96 -6.32 -18.76
CA LEU A 19 -15.18 -5.15 -18.32
C LEU A 19 -13.95 -5.54 -17.49
N ILE A 20 -14.05 -6.61 -16.68
CA ILE A 20 -12.91 -7.14 -15.90
C ILE A 20 -11.84 -7.72 -16.84
N LEU A 21 -12.24 -8.38 -17.94
CA LEU A 21 -11.32 -9.05 -18.87
C LEU A 21 -10.51 -8.08 -19.75
N MET A 22 -11.04 -6.90 -20.08
CA MET A 22 -10.32 -5.88 -20.85
C MET A 22 -9.23 -5.15 -20.04
N SER A 23 -9.13 -5.38 -18.73
CA SER A 23 -8.17 -4.68 -17.86
C SER A 23 -6.78 -5.34 -17.77
N CYS A 24 -6.48 -6.36 -18.58
CA CYS A 24 -5.21 -7.09 -18.50
C CYS A 24 -4.46 -7.18 -19.84
N THR A 25 -3.93 -6.05 -20.30
CA THR A 25 -2.70 -6.03 -21.10
C THR A 25 -1.66 -5.16 -20.39
N SER A 26 -1.01 -5.71 -19.36
CA SER A 26 0.31 -5.21 -19.02
C SER A 26 1.29 -5.82 -20.01
N LEU A 27 1.59 -5.07 -21.06
CA LEU A 27 2.74 -5.29 -21.92
C LEU A 27 3.94 -5.49 -21.00
N THR A 28 4.51 -6.70 -21.00
CA THR A 28 5.74 -7.00 -20.27
C THR A 28 6.86 -6.17 -20.88
N ALA A 29 6.98 -4.92 -20.44
CA ALA A 29 8.16 -4.12 -20.66
C ALA A 29 9.32 -4.94 -20.10
N SER A 30 10.21 -5.39 -20.99
CA SER A 30 11.47 -6.02 -20.64
C SER A 30 12.14 -5.14 -19.59
N GLY A 31 12.07 -5.59 -18.33
CA GLY A 31 12.38 -4.75 -17.18
C GLY A 31 13.87 -4.52 -17.15
N LYS A 32 14.30 -3.31 -17.53
CA LYS A 32 15.68 -2.87 -17.30
C LYS A 32 15.97 -3.10 -15.81
N LYS A 33 16.91 -4.00 -15.51
CA LYS A 33 17.31 -4.31 -14.13
C LYS A 33 17.67 -3.01 -13.42
N VAL A 34 17.10 -2.81 -12.23
CA VAL A 34 17.41 -1.65 -11.38
C VAL A 34 18.87 -1.77 -10.97
N THR A 35 19.66 -0.73 -11.23
CA THR A 35 21.06 -0.69 -10.80
C THR A 35 21.14 -0.52 -9.28
N GLN A 36 22.27 -0.89 -8.68
CA GLN A 36 22.47 -0.69 -7.24
C GLN A 36 22.36 0.78 -6.82
N ILE A 37 22.85 1.71 -7.66
CA ILE A 37 22.74 3.15 -7.41
C ILE A 37 21.27 3.60 -7.40
N GLU A 38 20.47 3.15 -8.37
CA GLU A 38 19.03 3.43 -8.40
C GLU A 38 18.30 2.80 -7.22
N ALA A 39 18.66 1.57 -6.83
CA ALA A 39 18.07 0.90 -5.69
C ALA A 39 18.36 1.66 -4.38
N ASN A 40 19.60 2.12 -4.17
CA ASN A 40 19.97 2.91 -3.00
C ASN A 40 19.21 4.25 -2.95
N ALA A 41 19.05 4.92 -4.10
CA ALA A 41 18.27 6.14 -4.18
C ALA A 41 16.79 5.92 -3.83
N ILE A 42 16.19 4.82 -4.32
CA ILE A 42 14.82 4.43 -4.00
C ILE A 42 14.68 4.12 -2.51
N SER A 43 15.60 3.32 -1.94
CA SER A 43 15.58 3.00 -0.51
C SER A 43 15.69 4.26 0.35
N SER A 44 16.57 5.21 0.00
CA SER A 44 16.68 6.49 0.71
C SER A 44 15.39 7.32 0.65
N GLN A 45 14.70 7.35 -0.50
CA GLN A 45 13.41 8.03 -0.61
C GLN A 45 12.34 7.39 0.28
N ILE A 46 12.25 6.06 0.28
CA ILE A 46 11.29 5.34 1.13
C ILE A 46 11.64 5.51 2.62
N MET A 47 12.91 5.52 2.99
CA MET A 47 13.34 5.78 4.38
C MET A 47 12.81 7.12 4.89
N LYS A 48 12.90 8.19 4.08
CA LYS A 48 12.33 9.50 4.45
C LYS A 48 10.83 9.41 4.74
N VAL A 49 10.07 8.72 3.88
CA VAL A 49 8.63 8.50 4.08
C VAL A 49 8.36 7.68 5.36
N THR A 50 9.21 6.69 5.68
CA THR A 50 9.05 5.93 6.92
C THR A 50 9.36 6.77 8.16
N ASP A 51 10.26 7.72 8.08
CA ASP A 51 10.58 8.62 9.19
C ASP A 51 9.45 9.65 9.40
N GLU A 52 8.90 10.21 8.33
CA GLU A 52 7.69 11.04 8.38
C GLU A 52 6.49 10.30 8.98
N LEU A 53 6.33 9.02 8.63
CA LEU A 53 5.29 8.17 9.22
C LEU A 53 5.49 8.00 10.74
N LYS A 54 6.73 7.72 11.19
CA LYS A 54 7.03 7.58 12.62
C LYS A 54 6.74 8.87 13.38
N GLU A 55 7.15 10.01 12.85
CA GLU A 55 6.91 11.32 13.46
C GLU A 55 5.41 11.61 13.56
N ALA A 56 4.67 11.44 12.45
CA ALA A 56 3.23 11.64 12.43
C ALA A 56 2.49 10.68 13.39
N ALA A 57 2.95 9.42 13.50
CA ALA A 57 2.40 8.47 14.47
C ALA A 57 2.68 8.88 15.92
N SER A 58 3.91 9.30 16.24
CA SER A 58 4.27 9.74 17.60
C SER A 58 3.48 10.96 18.07
N SER A 59 3.05 11.80 17.13
CA SER A 59 2.26 13.01 17.40
C SER A 59 0.76 12.85 17.13
N ASN A 60 0.28 11.63 16.82
CA ASN A 60 -1.11 11.37 16.44
C ASN A 60 -1.64 12.26 15.30
N GLU A 61 -0.78 12.66 14.36
CA GLU A 61 -1.14 13.49 13.22
C GLU A 61 -1.76 12.67 12.09
N TYR A 62 -2.99 12.20 12.30
CA TYR A 62 -3.65 11.25 11.39
C TYR A 62 -3.83 11.74 9.95
N ASN A 63 -3.92 13.05 9.73
CA ASN A 63 -3.97 13.61 8.38
C ASN A 63 -2.68 13.34 7.61
N LYS A 64 -1.51 13.51 8.24
CA LYS A 64 -0.21 13.19 7.64
C LYS A 64 -0.05 11.68 7.45
N LEU A 65 -0.48 10.87 8.43
CA LEU A 65 -0.45 9.41 8.28
C LEU A 65 -1.23 8.94 7.06
N LYS A 66 -2.41 9.50 6.81
CA LYS A 66 -3.23 9.18 5.64
C LYS A 66 -2.49 9.43 4.32
N GLU A 67 -1.65 10.47 4.24
CA GLU A 67 -0.94 10.83 3.02
C GLU A 67 0.11 9.79 2.60
N VAL A 68 0.64 9.02 3.55
CA VAL A 68 1.63 7.95 3.31
C VAL A 68 0.99 6.74 2.59
N PHE A 69 -0.33 6.55 2.73
CA PHE A 69 -1.03 5.43 2.11
C PHE A 69 -1.64 5.82 0.76
N LEU A 70 -1.62 4.90 -0.21
CA LEU A 70 -2.48 5.05 -1.39
C LEU A 70 -3.96 4.96 -0.97
N PRO A 71 -4.85 5.78 -1.53
CA PRO A 71 -6.27 5.88 -1.15
C PRO A 71 -7.11 4.70 -1.68
N THR A 72 -6.65 3.47 -1.45
CA THR A 72 -7.39 2.25 -1.77
C THR A 72 -8.41 1.95 -0.67
N PHE A 73 -9.46 1.20 -0.99
CA PHE A 73 -10.46 0.79 -0.01
C PHE A 73 -9.85 0.13 1.23
N LYS A 74 -8.93 -0.82 1.03
CA LYS A 74 -8.24 -1.54 2.11
C LYS A 74 -7.41 -0.61 2.98
N ASN A 75 -6.61 0.27 2.37
CA ASN A 75 -5.76 1.19 3.13
C ASN A 75 -6.59 2.23 3.89
N ASN A 76 -7.70 2.70 3.30
CA ASN A 76 -8.61 3.62 3.99
C ASN A 76 -9.21 2.97 5.25
N ILE A 77 -9.51 1.67 5.23
CA ILE A 77 -9.95 0.95 6.43
C ILE A 77 -8.83 0.90 7.48
N ILE A 78 -7.59 0.60 7.07
CA ILE A 78 -6.44 0.56 7.98
C ILE A 78 -6.23 1.92 8.65
N VAL A 79 -6.20 3.01 7.88
CA VAL A 79 -6.00 4.37 8.41
C VAL A 79 -7.14 4.75 9.36
N LYS A 80 -8.40 4.43 9.01
CA LYS A 80 -9.54 4.64 9.92
C LYS A 80 -9.39 3.87 11.22
N LYS A 81 -8.91 2.63 11.15
CA LYS A 81 -8.67 1.84 12.36
C LYS A 81 -7.53 2.41 13.20
N MET A 82 -6.45 2.88 12.58
CA MET A 82 -5.36 3.56 13.31
C MET A 82 -5.86 4.84 14.01
N GLN A 83 -6.81 5.57 13.42
CA GLN A 83 -7.43 6.76 14.02
C GLN A 83 -8.25 6.49 15.29
N GLU A 84 -8.62 5.24 15.55
CA GLU A 84 -9.36 4.84 16.75
C GLU A 84 -8.44 4.68 17.98
N TYR A 85 -7.10 4.72 17.80
CA TYR A 85 -6.12 4.44 18.86
C TYR A 85 -5.09 5.56 19.02
N ASP A 86 -4.62 5.78 20.24
CA ASP A 86 -3.43 6.60 20.49
C ASP A 86 -2.16 5.86 20.01
N LEU A 87 -1.55 6.38 18.96
CA LEU A 87 -0.38 5.81 18.32
C LEU A 87 0.94 6.24 18.99
N SER A 88 0.91 7.24 19.88
CA SER A 88 2.12 7.74 20.56
C SER A 88 2.79 6.70 21.45
N GLY A 89 2.01 5.72 21.94
CA GLY A 89 2.50 4.56 22.69
C GLY A 89 3.05 3.41 21.82
N LEU A 90 3.00 3.54 20.49
CA LEU A 90 3.48 2.52 19.56
C LEU A 90 4.86 2.86 19.02
N THR A 91 5.72 1.85 18.91
CA THR A 91 7.00 1.99 18.21
C THR A 91 6.94 1.30 16.85
N PHE A 92 7.25 2.05 15.79
CA PHE A 92 7.29 1.55 14.41
C PHE A 92 8.75 1.33 13.98
N VAL A 93 9.09 0.08 13.65
CA VAL A 93 10.41 -0.30 13.14
C VAL A 93 10.26 -0.84 11.71
N PHE A 94 11.16 -0.46 10.82
CA PHE A 94 11.13 -0.88 9.41
C PHE A 94 12.38 -1.67 9.07
N SER A 95 12.24 -2.74 8.30
CA SER A 95 13.37 -3.45 7.71
C SER A 95 13.99 -2.66 6.57
N ASP A 96 15.14 -3.13 6.10
CA ASP A 96 15.69 -2.72 4.81
C ASP A 96 14.66 -2.88 3.69
N VAL A 97 14.76 -1.98 2.71
CA VAL A 97 13.88 -1.93 1.56
C VAL A 97 14.40 -2.86 0.47
N ASN A 98 13.55 -3.79 0.05
CA ASN A 98 13.77 -4.65 -1.10
C ASN A 98 13.17 -4.01 -2.37
N VAL A 99 14.02 -3.43 -3.21
CA VAL A 99 13.60 -2.78 -4.46
C VAL A 99 13.28 -3.82 -5.53
N VAL A 100 12.03 -3.87 -5.96
CA VAL A 100 11.54 -4.83 -6.98
C VAL A 100 11.66 -4.24 -8.38
N SER A 101 11.36 -2.95 -8.52
CA SER A 101 11.48 -2.19 -9.76
C SER A 101 11.60 -0.70 -9.46
N LYS A 102 11.76 0.13 -10.50
CA LYS A 102 11.82 1.60 -10.34
C LYS A 102 10.62 2.20 -9.61
N ASN A 103 9.47 1.53 -9.67
CA ASN A 103 8.20 2.04 -9.14
C ASN A 103 7.57 1.10 -8.11
N LYS A 104 8.28 0.04 -7.68
CA LYS A 104 7.78 -0.93 -6.70
C LYS A 104 8.89 -1.40 -5.77
N ALA A 105 8.61 -1.42 -4.48
CA ALA A 105 9.50 -1.99 -3.47
C ALA A 105 8.70 -2.69 -2.37
N ASN A 106 9.37 -3.49 -1.55
CA ASN A 106 8.78 -4.13 -0.38
C ASN A 106 9.63 -3.87 0.85
N SER A 107 9.00 -3.85 2.02
CA SER A 107 9.70 -3.91 3.31
C SER A 107 8.83 -4.63 4.35
N VAL A 108 9.36 -4.80 5.54
CA VAL A 108 8.61 -5.25 6.71
C VAL A 108 8.51 -4.09 7.69
N MET A 109 7.32 -3.88 8.23
CA MET A 109 7.06 -2.99 9.36
C MET A 109 6.73 -3.84 10.58
N VAL A 110 7.35 -3.49 11.70
CA VAL A 110 7.07 -4.06 13.02
C VAL A 110 6.44 -2.96 13.85
N ILE A 111 5.27 -3.24 14.41
CA ILE A 111 4.62 -2.38 15.39
C ILE A 111 4.76 -3.03 16.75
N ASN A 112 5.46 -2.36 17.66
CA ASN A 112 5.62 -2.79 19.04
C ASN A 112 4.67 -2.01 19.94
N PHE A 113 3.97 -2.73 20.81
CA PHE A 113 3.17 -2.19 21.90
C PHE A 113 3.43 -3.00 23.17
N ALA A 114 3.94 -2.36 24.21
CA ALA A 114 4.41 -3.03 25.42
C ALA A 114 5.35 -4.21 25.07
N THR A 115 4.93 -5.44 25.36
CA THR A 115 5.69 -6.67 25.08
C THR A 115 5.27 -7.40 23.81
N ALA A 116 4.30 -6.87 23.07
CA ALA A 116 3.77 -7.47 21.85
C ALA A 116 4.36 -6.83 20.60
N SER A 117 4.76 -7.65 19.64
CA SER A 117 5.26 -7.23 18.32
C SER A 117 4.37 -7.81 17.22
N ASN A 118 3.85 -6.95 16.36
CA ASN A 118 3.08 -7.34 15.19
C ASN A 118 3.85 -7.03 13.91
N TYR A 119 3.89 -7.97 12.98
CA TYR A 119 4.70 -7.89 11.77
C TYR A 119 3.83 -7.73 10.53
N TYR A 120 4.18 -6.77 9.68
CA TYR A 120 3.44 -6.46 8.48
C TYR A 120 4.37 -6.37 7.27
N LYS A 121 4.02 -7.06 6.18
CA LYS A 121 4.63 -6.86 4.87
C LYS A 121 4.03 -5.61 4.23
N LEU A 122 4.90 -4.69 3.85
CA LEU A 122 4.55 -3.48 3.12
C LEU A 122 4.90 -3.63 1.65
N THR A 123 4.00 -3.20 0.78
CA THR A 123 4.28 -2.98 -0.64
C THR A 123 4.23 -1.49 -0.93
N TRP A 124 5.35 -0.96 -1.39
CA TRP A 124 5.52 0.43 -1.81
C TRP A 124 5.27 0.55 -3.31
N LYS A 125 4.59 1.62 -3.70
CA LYS A 125 4.40 1.98 -5.10
C LYS A 125 4.78 3.46 -5.29
N LYS A 126 5.50 3.74 -6.36
CA LYS A 126 5.75 5.10 -6.81
C LYS A 126 4.55 5.62 -7.58
N THR A 127 4.05 6.78 -7.20
CA THR A 127 2.93 7.47 -7.84
C THR A 127 3.40 8.34 -9.00
N ASP A 128 2.45 8.83 -9.79
CA ASP A 128 2.73 9.64 -10.98
C ASP A 128 3.36 11.00 -10.62
N ASP A 129 3.13 11.50 -9.40
CA ASP A 129 3.78 12.68 -8.81
C ASP A 129 5.21 12.39 -8.27
N ASN A 130 5.77 11.22 -8.57
CA ASN A 130 7.08 10.74 -8.11
C ASN A 130 7.22 10.54 -6.59
N THR A 131 6.14 10.50 -5.82
CA THR A 131 6.18 10.17 -4.39
C THR A 131 6.07 8.66 -4.15
N TRP A 132 6.55 8.19 -3.00
CA TRP A 132 6.42 6.79 -2.59
C TRP A 132 5.33 6.65 -1.56
N LYS A 133 4.41 5.71 -1.80
CA LYS A 133 3.28 5.45 -0.89
C LYS A 133 3.11 3.97 -0.61
N ILE A 134 2.57 3.67 0.58
CA ILE A 134 2.17 2.32 0.96
C ILE A 134 0.93 1.95 0.13
N SER A 135 1.13 1.03 -0.82
CA SER A 135 0.07 0.52 -1.66
C SER A 135 -0.72 -0.62 -1.01
N ASN A 136 -0.06 -1.40 -0.16
CA ASN A 136 -0.68 -2.52 0.55
C ASN A 136 0.07 -2.83 1.85
N VAL A 137 -0.70 -3.24 2.86
CA VAL A 137 -0.23 -3.79 4.13
C VAL A 137 -0.81 -5.20 4.29
N ALA A 138 0.01 -6.17 4.65
CA ALA A 138 -0.45 -7.53 4.93
C ALA A 138 0.23 -8.07 6.18
N GLU A 139 -0.51 -8.72 7.07
CA GLU A 139 0.07 -9.42 8.22
C GLU A 139 1.08 -10.48 7.76
N LYS A 140 2.22 -10.51 8.44
CA LYS A 140 3.20 -11.57 8.32
C LYS A 140 2.89 -12.59 9.40
N LYS A 141 2.16 -13.64 9.01
CA LYS A 141 2.01 -14.86 9.81
C LYS A 141 3.33 -15.60 9.93
#